data_AF-A0A069DET5-F1
#
_entry.id   AF-A0A069DET5-F1
#
_cell.length_a   1.000
_cell.length_b   1.000
_cell.length_c   1.000
_cell.angle_alpha   90.00
_cell.angle_beta   90.00
_cell.angle_gamma   90.00
#
_symmetry.space_group_name_H-M   'P 1'
#
loop_
_entity.id
_entity.type
_entity.pdbx_description
1 polymer ?
#
loop_
_entity_poly.entity_id
_entity_poly.type
_entity_poly.pdbx_seq_one_letter_code
_entity_poly.pdbx_strand_id
1 'polypeptide(L)'
;MSNLILCGAILAACGYNEPTAPVTQGSEFQEYTPSMETDISSELKSQFPDNGYSIELDTVQEELSVRAQINTDHGVLSVVSTGTEEVGHITTPSVFGAEGDVTFRGKYNVVLSTDGSAQVIKEFKDLIFVQKSDEPITFDVIPFEKAEVYLLTPEYMATRGTNSYVFGINKENGEAFPITFNYGKNVREAINYAVDHFPQNESEKLVVMTRNNEGENQESEIKKFTFTLDLDNKQFILETDT
;
A
#
# COMPACT_ATOMS: atom_id res chain seq x y z
N MET A 1 17.32 22.11 50.14
CA MET A 1 18.58 21.52 50.61
C MET A 1 19.50 21.39 49.41
N SER A 2 20.61 22.12 49.45
CA SER A 2 21.71 22.09 48.48
C SER A 2 22.51 20.79 48.54
N ASN A 3 23.16 20.43 47.43
CA ASN A 3 24.50 19.85 47.23
C ASN A 3 24.56 19.42 45.75
N LEU A 4 25.33 19.96 44.81
CA LEU A 4 26.71 20.45 44.70
C LEU A 4 27.79 19.35 44.57
N ILE A 5 28.29 19.19 43.33
CA ILE A 5 29.67 18.87 42.85
C ILE A 5 30.24 17.44 43.07
N LEU A 6 30.78 16.79 42.02
CA LEU A 6 32.24 16.64 41.79
C LEU A 6 32.64 16.02 40.43
N CYS A 7 33.75 16.56 39.92
CA CYS A 7 34.49 16.34 38.68
C CYS A 7 35.08 14.94 38.43
N GLY A 8 35.51 14.69 37.19
CA GLY A 8 36.57 13.75 36.87
C GLY A 8 36.92 13.70 35.38
N ALA A 9 37.82 14.58 34.93
CA ALA A 9 38.51 14.47 33.65
C ALA A 9 39.80 13.65 33.83
N ILE A 10 40.16 12.81 32.85
CA ILE A 10 41.46 12.15 32.78
C ILE A 10 42.14 12.55 31.46
N LEU A 11 43.34 13.14 31.60
CA LEU A 11 44.35 13.36 30.57
C LEU A 11 45.54 12.46 30.88
N ALA A 12 46.09 11.78 29.86
CA ALA A 12 47.49 11.36 29.73
C ALA A 12 47.68 10.71 28.34
N ALA A 13 48.84 10.65 27.70
CA ALA A 13 49.98 11.55 27.47
C ALA A 13 50.89 10.79 26.47
N CYS A 14 51.44 11.54 25.51
CA CYS A 14 52.49 11.30 24.51
C CYS A 14 53.38 10.04 24.55
N GLY A 15 53.71 9.53 23.35
CA GLY A 15 54.92 8.76 23.06
C GLY A 15 55.40 8.99 21.61
N TYR A 16 56.56 9.62 21.45
CA TYR A 16 57.28 9.88 20.19
C TYR A 16 58.02 8.62 19.68
N ASN A 17 58.15 8.46 18.35
CA ASN A 17 59.43 8.26 17.64
C ASN A 17 59.24 7.99 16.13
N GLU A 18 59.84 8.85 15.29
CA GLU A 18 60.32 8.54 13.92
C GLU A 18 61.58 7.64 14.00
N PRO A 19 62.02 6.85 12.97
CA PRO A 19 62.41 7.42 11.66
C PRO A 19 62.49 6.49 10.41
N THR A 20 62.91 7.13 9.30
CA THR A 20 63.62 6.63 8.10
C THR A 20 62.86 5.92 6.96
N ALA A 21 62.95 6.55 5.77
CA ALA A 21 62.69 5.96 4.46
C ALA A 21 63.79 4.99 4.02
N PRO A 22 63.48 4.06 3.09
CA PRO A 22 64.30 3.99 1.89
C PRO A 22 63.52 3.73 0.57
N VAL A 23 64.01 4.42 -0.48
CA VAL A 23 64.29 4.00 -1.87
C VAL A 23 63.29 3.10 -2.63
N THR A 24 62.87 3.67 -3.76
CA THR A 24 62.19 3.17 -4.97
C THR A 24 62.64 1.79 -5.49
N GLN A 25 61.68 0.95 -5.88
CA GLN A 25 61.79 0.08 -7.07
C GLN A 25 60.40 -0.22 -7.63
N GLY A 26 60.24 0.01 -8.93
CA GLY A 26 59.00 -0.19 -9.67
C GLY A 26 58.68 -1.68 -9.88
N SER A 27 57.39 -1.97 -9.90
CA SER A 27 56.81 -3.20 -10.41
C SER A 27 55.39 -2.85 -10.83
N GLU A 28 55.10 -2.97 -12.12
CA GLU A 28 53.81 -2.76 -12.75
C GLU A 28 52.71 -3.58 -12.03
N PHE A 29 51.72 -2.89 -11.46
CA PHE A 29 50.45 -3.53 -11.11
C PHE A 29 49.52 -3.32 -12.30
N GLN A 30 49.24 -4.40 -13.03
CA GLN A 30 48.11 -4.44 -13.95
C GLN A 30 46.83 -4.26 -13.11
N GLU A 31 46.14 -3.15 -13.32
CA GLU A 31 44.74 -2.99 -12.92
C GLU A 31 43.91 -4.03 -13.66
N TYR A 32 43.59 -5.14 -12.99
CA TYR A 32 42.44 -5.95 -13.36
C TYR A 32 41.19 -5.17 -12.94
N THR A 33 40.67 -4.36 -13.85
CA THR A 33 39.26 -3.97 -13.82
C THR A 33 38.47 -5.16 -14.36
N PRO A 34 37.65 -5.87 -13.56
CA PRO A 34 36.68 -6.79 -14.12
C PRO A 34 35.62 -5.94 -14.80
N SER A 35 35.62 -5.92 -16.13
CA SER A 35 34.48 -5.47 -16.92
C SER A 35 33.33 -6.45 -16.68
N MET A 36 32.51 -6.21 -15.67
CA MET A 36 31.16 -6.76 -15.63
C MET A 36 30.26 -5.88 -16.50
N GLU A 37 30.48 -5.92 -17.81
CA GLU A 37 29.39 -5.74 -18.75
C GLU A 37 28.63 -7.07 -18.78
N THR A 38 27.75 -7.26 -17.80
CA THR A 38 26.60 -8.15 -17.98
C THR A 38 25.57 -7.35 -18.74
N ASP A 39 25.75 -7.30 -20.06
CA ASP A 39 24.67 -7.02 -20.99
C ASP A 39 23.73 -8.24 -20.97
N ILE A 40 22.76 -8.18 -20.06
CA ILE A 40 21.60 -9.07 -20.06
C ILE A 40 20.37 -8.17 -19.98
N SER A 41 20.11 -7.43 -21.05
CA SER A 41 18.75 -6.92 -21.31
C SER A 41 17.84 -8.11 -21.68
N SER A 42 17.62 -9.03 -20.73
CA SER A 42 16.40 -9.83 -20.77
C SER A 42 15.27 -8.87 -20.47
N GLU A 43 14.51 -8.47 -21.49
CA GLU A 43 13.27 -7.71 -21.30
C GLU A 43 12.46 -8.40 -20.19
N LEU A 44 12.23 -7.67 -19.09
CA LEU A 44 11.41 -8.15 -18.00
C LEU A 44 10.00 -8.42 -18.56
N LYS A 45 9.48 -9.62 -18.30
CA LYS A 45 8.14 -10.01 -18.73
C LYS A 45 7.24 -10.17 -17.52
N SER A 46 6.07 -9.55 -17.58
CA SER A 46 5.07 -9.70 -16.52
C SER A 46 4.60 -11.16 -16.43
N GLN A 47 4.49 -11.65 -15.20
CA GLN A 47 3.88 -12.94 -14.87
C GLN A 47 2.35 -12.85 -14.78
N PHE A 48 1.79 -11.64 -14.77
CA PHE A 48 0.35 -11.40 -14.64
C PHE A 48 -0.30 -11.18 -16.02
N PRO A 49 -1.60 -11.47 -16.16
CA PRO A 49 -2.34 -11.14 -17.38
C PRO A 49 -2.31 -9.64 -17.68
N ASP A 50 -2.47 -9.26 -18.94
CA ASP A 50 -2.66 -7.87 -19.31
C ASP A 50 -3.83 -7.25 -18.51
N ASN A 51 -3.57 -6.10 -17.90
CA ASN A 51 -4.53 -5.35 -17.09
C ASN A 51 -5.08 -4.12 -17.83
N GLY A 52 -4.67 -3.90 -19.09
CA GLY A 52 -5.08 -2.76 -19.91
C GLY A 52 -4.32 -1.46 -19.61
N TYR A 53 -3.33 -1.50 -18.72
CA TYR A 53 -2.45 -0.38 -18.45
C TYR A 53 -1.24 -0.40 -19.39
N SER A 54 -0.78 0.77 -19.81
CA SER A 54 0.49 0.91 -20.51
C SER A 54 1.63 1.01 -19.48
N ILE A 55 2.18 -0.13 -19.07
CA ILE A 55 3.24 -0.24 -18.06
C ILE A 55 4.52 -0.78 -18.68
N GLU A 56 5.65 -0.14 -18.37
CA GLU A 56 6.98 -0.70 -18.57
C GLU A 56 7.51 -1.23 -17.23
N LEU A 57 8.06 -2.44 -17.23
CA LEU A 57 8.60 -3.06 -16.02
C LEU A 57 10.04 -2.59 -15.79
N ASP A 58 10.29 -2.06 -14.60
CA ASP A 58 11.60 -1.57 -14.18
C ASP A 58 12.39 -2.65 -13.45
N THR A 59 11.72 -3.40 -12.57
CA THR A 59 12.34 -4.47 -11.78
C THR A 59 11.32 -5.48 -11.26
N VAL A 60 11.81 -6.63 -10.80
CA VAL A 60 11.04 -7.59 -10.00
C VAL A 60 11.69 -7.68 -8.63
N GLN A 61 10.97 -7.24 -7.61
CA GLN A 61 11.43 -7.29 -6.22
C GLN A 61 11.09 -8.66 -5.61
N GLU A 62 12.11 -9.35 -5.09
CA GLU A 62 11.97 -10.64 -4.41
C GLU A 62 11.67 -10.50 -2.91
N GLU A 63 12.03 -9.35 -2.32
CA GLU A 63 11.79 -9.06 -0.92
C GLU A 63 10.34 -8.70 -0.66
N LEU A 64 9.84 -9.05 0.53
CA LEU A 64 8.49 -8.68 0.94
C LEU A 64 8.39 -7.17 1.12
N SER A 65 7.31 -6.58 0.60
CA SER A 65 7.04 -5.15 0.64
C SER A 65 5.72 -4.87 1.35
N VAL A 66 5.59 -3.67 1.92
CA VAL A 66 4.34 -3.17 2.50
C VAL A 66 3.82 -2.07 1.59
N ARG A 67 2.58 -2.19 1.11
CA ARG A 67 1.98 -1.20 0.18
C ARG A 67 0.90 -0.35 0.81
N ALA A 68 0.32 -0.81 1.92
CA ALA A 68 -0.54 0.02 2.74
C ALA A 68 -0.41 -0.33 4.23
N GLN A 69 -0.57 0.66 5.11
CA GLN A 69 -0.51 0.44 6.56
C GLN A 69 -1.32 1.48 7.35
N ILE A 70 -1.93 1.04 8.46
CA ILE A 70 -2.52 1.91 9.47
C ILE A 70 -2.46 1.26 10.87
N ASN A 71 -2.28 2.08 11.91
CA ASN A 71 -2.40 1.65 13.31
C ASN A 71 -3.88 1.67 13.72
N THR A 72 -4.31 0.64 14.43
CA THR A 72 -5.68 0.46 14.94
C THR A 72 -5.63 0.20 16.44
N ASP A 73 -6.77 0.29 17.13
CA ASP A 73 -6.87 -0.08 18.54
C ASP A 73 -6.56 -1.57 18.81
N HIS A 74 -6.59 -2.41 17.76
CA HIS A 74 -6.40 -3.85 17.84
C HIS A 74 -5.11 -4.34 17.15
N GLY A 75 -4.19 -3.43 16.80
CA GLY A 75 -2.91 -3.77 16.14
C GLY A 75 -2.66 -2.99 14.86
N VAL A 76 -1.82 -3.52 13.98
CA VAL A 76 -1.42 -2.89 12.71
C VAL A 76 -2.08 -3.61 11.55
N LEU A 77 -2.95 -2.90 10.81
CA LEU A 77 -3.52 -3.40 9.56
C LEU A 77 -2.58 -3.03 8.41
N SER A 78 -2.15 -4.02 7.63
CA SER A 78 -1.22 -3.82 6.52
C SER A 78 -1.56 -4.64 5.29
N VAL A 79 -1.10 -4.18 4.12
CA VAL A 79 -1.06 -4.95 2.88
C VAL A 79 0.38 -5.30 2.58
N VAL A 80 0.69 -6.59 2.62
CA VAL A 80 2.06 -7.13 2.51
C VAL A 80 2.14 -8.04 1.30
N SER A 81 3.18 -7.92 0.48
CA SER A 81 3.41 -8.86 -0.61
C SER A 81 3.70 -10.27 -0.04
N THR A 82 3.45 -11.31 -0.85
CA THR A 82 3.61 -12.72 -0.43
C THR A 82 4.63 -13.49 -1.27
N GLY A 83 5.38 -12.77 -2.09
CA GLY A 83 6.35 -13.29 -3.05
C GLY A 83 6.87 -12.14 -3.90
N THR A 84 7.19 -12.42 -5.15
CA THR A 84 7.68 -11.39 -6.08
C THR A 84 6.66 -10.30 -6.35
N GLU A 85 7.16 -9.08 -6.44
CA GLU A 85 6.41 -7.88 -6.80
C GLU A 85 7.04 -7.26 -8.06
N GLU A 86 6.22 -7.05 -9.08
CA GLU A 86 6.62 -6.31 -10.27
C GLU A 86 6.54 -4.82 -9.97
N VAL A 87 7.67 -4.14 -10.15
CA VAL A 87 7.77 -2.68 -10.07
C VAL A 87 7.94 -2.16 -11.48
N GLY A 88 7.09 -1.20 -11.86
CA GLY A 88 7.15 -0.56 -13.16
C GLY A 88 6.61 0.84 -13.10
N HIS A 89 6.45 1.47 -14.26
CA HIS A 89 5.85 2.80 -14.35
C HIS A 89 4.89 2.91 -15.53
N ILE A 90 3.94 3.84 -15.42
CA ILE A 90 3.01 4.16 -16.50
C ILE A 90 3.76 4.92 -17.61
N THR A 91 3.70 4.41 -18.84
CA THR A 91 4.33 5.02 -20.02
C THR A 91 3.36 5.84 -20.87
N THR A 92 2.06 5.66 -20.67
CA THR A 92 1.01 6.45 -21.34
C THR A 92 -0.07 6.81 -20.32
N PRO A 93 -0.36 8.11 -20.11
CA PRO A 93 -1.37 8.54 -19.15
C PRO A 93 -2.73 7.86 -19.39
N SER A 94 -3.42 7.54 -18.30
CA SER A 94 -4.74 6.93 -18.33
C SER A 94 -5.65 7.51 -17.25
N VAL A 95 -6.88 7.00 -17.18
CA VAL A 95 -7.81 7.38 -16.11
C VAL A 95 -7.32 6.94 -14.73
N PHE A 96 -6.37 6.02 -14.65
CA PHE A 96 -5.88 5.40 -13.42
C PHE A 96 -4.53 5.97 -12.94
N GLY A 97 -3.82 6.74 -13.77
CA GLY A 97 -2.54 7.35 -13.39
C GLY A 97 -1.91 8.18 -14.52
N ALA A 98 -0.98 9.04 -14.14
CA ALA A 98 -0.17 9.88 -15.02
C ALA A 98 1.07 9.13 -15.54
N GLU A 99 1.65 9.61 -16.64
CA GLU A 99 2.96 9.13 -17.11
C GLU A 99 4.02 9.32 -16.02
N GLY A 100 4.82 8.28 -15.79
CA GLY A 100 5.84 8.22 -14.75
C GLY A 100 5.33 7.82 -13.36
N ASP A 101 4.01 7.64 -13.15
CA ASP A 101 3.51 7.06 -11.90
C ASP A 101 4.03 5.64 -11.73
N VAL A 102 4.40 5.31 -10.49
CA VAL A 102 4.97 4.01 -10.12
C VAL A 102 3.83 2.99 -9.95
N THR A 103 4.09 1.78 -10.39
CA THR A 103 3.17 0.65 -10.27
C THR A 103 3.81 -0.49 -9.49
N PHE A 104 3.01 -1.12 -8.64
CA PHE A 104 3.40 -2.29 -7.86
C PHE A 104 2.38 -3.40 -8.04
N ARG A 105 2.74 -4.47 -8.74
CA ARG A 105 1.82 -5.57 -9.05
C ARG A 105 2.31 -6.88 -8.48
N GLY A 106 1.44 -7.57 -7.76
CA GLY A 106 1.86 -8.71 -6.95
C GLY A 106 0.71 -9.52 -6.38
N LYS A 107 1.10 -10.56 -5.64
CA LYS A 107 0.21 -11.28 -4.73
C LYS A 107 0.37 -10.68 -3.35
N TYR A 108 -0.73 -10.30 -2.70
CA TYR A 108 -0.70 -9.64 -1.40
C TYR A 108 -1.62 -10.30 -0.40
N ASN A 109 -1.27 -10.17 0.87
CA ASN A 109 -2.15 -10.43 1.98
C ASN A 109 -2.50 -9.12 2.68
N VAL A 110 -3.77 -8.99 3.06
CA VAL A 110 -4.18 -8.02 4.07
C VAL A 110 -4.08 -8.71 5.42
N VAL A 111 -3.33 -8.12 6.33
CA VAL A 111 -2.96 -8.74 7.60
C VAL A 111 -3.26 -7.78 8.74
N LEU A 112 -3.89 -8.27 9.81
CA LEU A 112 -3.88 -7.59 11.11
C LEU A 112 -2.80 -8.24 11.98
N SER A 113 -1.78 -7.46 12.32
CA SER A 113 -0.67 -7.89 13.18
C SER A 113 -0.86 -7.34 14.58
N THR A 114 -0.76 -8.20 15.58
CA THR A 114 -0.82 -7.87 17.01
C THR A 114 0.47 -8.32 17.70
N ASP A 115 0.62 -7.99 18.98
CA ASP A 115 1.77 -8.43 19.77
C ASP A 115 1.82 -9.97 19.86
N GLY A 116 2.61 -10.57 18.97
CA GLY A 116 2.86 -12.01 18.93
C GLY A 116 1.99 -12.82 17.97
N SER A 117 1.11 -12.19 17.16
CA SER A 117 0.36 -12.91 16.13
C SER A 117 0.06 -12.06 14.90
N ALA A 118 -0.20 -12.73 13.77
CA ALA A 118 -0.62 -12.11 12.53
C ALA A 118 -1.78 -12.90 11.93
N GLN A 119 -2.90 -12.24 11.66
CA GLN A 119 -4.08 -12.82 11.03
C GLN A 119 -4.15 -12.37 9.56
N VAL A 120 -4.14 -13.33 8.63
CA VAL A 120 -4.48 -13.04 7.23
C VAL A 120 -5.99 -12.85 7.11
N ILE A 121 -6.39 -11.69 6.63
CA ILE A 121 -7.80 -11.26 6.47
C ILE A 121 -8.29 -11.54 5.05
N LYS A 122 -7.47 -11.22 4.05
CA LYS A 122 -7.77 -11.43 2.63
C LYS A 122 -6.49 -11.67 1.85
N GLU A 123 -6.57 -12.57 0.88
CA GLU A 123 -5.50 -12.80 -0.11
C GLU A 123 -5.91 -12.19 -1.46
N PHE A 124 -5.00 -11.46 -2.08
CA PHE A 124 -5.10 -10.99 -3.46
C PHE A 124 -4.11 -11.78 -4.32
N LYS A 125 -4.62 -12.40 -5.41
CA LYS A 125 -3.78 -13.17 -6.34
C LYS A 125 -3.17 -12.31 -7.44
N ASP A 126 -3.73 -11.13 -7.65
CA ASP A 126 -3.30 -10.14 -8.62
C ASP A 126 -3.91 -8.80 -8.16
N LEU A 127 -3.09 -7.96 -7.53
CA LEU A 127 -3.46 -6.59 -7.18
C LEU A 127 -2.36 -5.67 -7.73
N ILE A 128 -2.79 -4.54 -8.27
CA ILE A 128 -1.89 -3.48 -8.72
C ILE A 128 -2.16 -2.23 -7.89
N PHE A 129 -1.08 -1.62 -7.40
CA PHE A 129 -1.08 -0.27 -6.88
C PHE A 129 -0.57 0.67 -7.97
N VAL A 130 -1.20 1.84 -8.10
CA VAL A 130 -0.74 2.94 -8.95
C VAL A 130 -0.58 4.15 -8.07
N GLN A 131 0.65 4.65 -7.94
CA GLN A 131 1.03 5.63 -6.92
C GLN A 131 2.03 6.66 -7.50
N LYS A 132 2.06 7.85 -6.89
CA LYS A 132 3.01 8.91 -7.26
C LYS A 132 4.43 8.66 -6.72
N SER A 133 4.58 7.74 -5.78
CA SER A 133 5.81 7.42 -5.07
C SER A 133 5.78 5.95 -4.65
N ASP A 134 6.90 5.47 -4.11
CA ASP A 134 7.07 4.12 -3.56
C ASP A 134 6.64 3.98 -2.09
N GLU A 135 6.31 5.08 -1.42
CA GLU A 135 5.82 5.11 -0.05
C GLU A 135 4.50 4.33 0.14
N PRO A 136 4.35 3.54 1.21
CA PRO A 136 3.09 2.86 1.52
C PRO A 136 1.94 3.86 1.70
N ILE A 137 0.77 3.56 1.13
CA ILE A 137 -0.44 4.35 1.37
C ILE A 137 -1.04 4.04 2.75
N THR A 138 -1.98 4.86 3.19
CA THR A 138 -2.79 4.54 4.36
C THR A 138 -4.19 4.09 3.95
N PHE A 139 -4.90 3.42 4.87
CA PHE A 139 -6.31 3.12 4.70
C PHE A 139 -7.13 4.34 5.09
N ASP A 140 -8.21 4.62 4.36
CA ASP A 140 -9.19 5.57 4.83
C ASP A 140 -10.09 4.91 5.89
N VAL A 141 -10.53 5.67 6.90
CA VAL A 141 -11.28 5.14 8.04
C VAL A 141 -12.70 5.71 8.08
N ILE A 142 -13.68 4.82 8.23
CA ILE A 142 -15.09 5.15 8.42
C ILE A 142 -15.57 4.48 9.72
N PRO A 143 -15.76 5.24 10.81
CA PRO A 143 -16.14 4.65 12.08
C PRO A 143 -17.63 4.25 12.07
N PHE A 144 -17.94 3.06 12.58
CA PHE A 144 -19.28 2.61 12.98
C PHE A 144 -19.32 2.36 14.50
N GLU A 145 -20.50 2.22 15.09
CA GLU A 145 -20.67 1.99 16.52
C GLU A 145 -19.95 0.70 16.97
N LYS A 146 -20.15 -0.39 16.21
CA LYS A 146 -19.65 -1.74 16.57
C LYS A 146 -18.40 -2.18 15.83
N ALA A 147 -18.00 -1.45 14.78
CA ALA A 147 -16.83 -1.78 13.99
C ALA A 147 -16.11 -0.50 13.53
N GLU A 148 -14.81 -0.61 13.29
CA GLU A 148 -14.07 0.38 12.51
C GLU A 148 -13.90 -0.16 11.08
N VAL A 149 -14.25 0.64 10.08
CA VAL A 149 -14.24 0.24 8.68
C VAL A 149 -13.08 0.94 7.97
N TYR A 150 -12.29 0.17 7.23
CA TYR A 150 -11.08 0.61 6.55
C TYR A 150 -11.21 0.39 5.04
N LEU A 151 -10.92 1.41 4.24
CA LEU A 151 -10.95 1.37 2.78
C LEU A 151 -9.52 1.33 2.25
N LEU A 152 -9.20 0.27 1.50
CA LEU A 152 -7.98 0.18 0.72
C LEU A 152 -8.28 0.62 -0.71
N THR A 153 -7.68 1.71 -1.15
CA THR A 153 -7.83 2.27 -2.50
C THR A 153 -6.48 2.23 -3.23
N PRO A 154 -6.20 1.19 -4.04
CA PRO A 154 -4.88 0.99 -4.65
C PRO A 154 -4.50 2.02 -5.73
N GLU A 155 -5.51 2.69 -6.31
CA GLU A 155 -5.39 3.67 -7.38
C GLU A 155 -5.81 5.05 -6.84
N TYR A 156 -5.03 6.10 -7.11
CA TYR A 156 -5.34 7.46 -6.63
C TYR A 156 -6.05 8.34 -7.66
N MET A 157 -6.00 7.99 -8.94
CA MET A 157 -6.75 8.65 -10.02
C MET A 157 -7.86 7.73 -10.50
N ALA A 158 -9.02 8.30 -10.73
CA ALA A 158 -10.08 7.67 -11.51
C ALA A 158 -11.06 8.71 -12.02
N THR A 159 -11.32 8.71 -13.33
CA THR A 159 -12.35 9.58 -13.91
C THR A 159 -13.77 9.08 -13.63
N ARG A 160 -13.94 7.78 -13.33
CA ARG A 160 -15.22 7.13 -13.00
C ARG A 160 -15.30 6.67 -11.54
N GLY A 161 -14.50 7.29 -10.68
CA GLY A 161 -14.40 6.87 -9.28
C GLY A 161 -13.43 5.71 -9.07
N THR A 162 -12.89 5.62 -7.85
CA THR A 162 -11.88 4.64 -7.47
C THR A 162 -12.56 3.40 -6.90
N ASN A 163 -11.94 2.24 -7.14
CA ASN A 163 -12.37 0.99 -6.51
C ASN A 163 -11.66 0.82 -5.17
N SER A 164 -12.43 0.51 -4.13
CA SER A 164 -11.88 0.22 -2.81
C SER A 164 -12.35 -1.11 -2.28
N TYR A 165 -11.39 -1.84 -1.73
CA TYR A 165 -11.65 -3.03 -0.92
C TYR A 165 -11.86 -2.61 0.52
N VAL A 166 -12.83 -3.22 1.20
CA VAL A 166 -13.27 -2.77 2.51
C VAL A 166 -13.01 -3.85 3.55
N PHE A 167 -12.52 -3.43 4.71
CA PHE A 167 -12.22 -4.29 5.85
C PHE A 167 -12.89 -3.74 7.09
N GLY A 168 -13.37 -4.63 7.96
CA GLY A 168 -13.91 -4.29 9.26
C GLY A 168 -13.02 -4.85 10.36
N ILE A 169 -12.88 -4.10 11.45
CA ILE A 169 -12.40 -4.61 12.73
C ILE A 169 -13.52 -4.41 13.75
N ASN A 170 -14.03 -5.50 14.32
CA ASN A 170 -15.03 -5.43 15.37
C ASN A 170 -14.41 -4.84 16.64
N LYS A 171 -15.02 -3.77 17.16
CA LYS A 171 -14.47 -3.01 18.29
C LYS A 171 -14.51 -3.77 19.61
N GLU A 172 -15.43 -4.72 19.77
CA GLU A 172 -15.61 -5.49 21.00
C GLU A 172 -14.57 -6.60 21.14
N ASN A 173 -14.31 -7.35 20.07
CA ASN A 173 -13.49 -8.57 20.13
C ASN A 173 -12.22 -8.52 19.28
N GLY A 174 -11.99 -7.44 18.51
CA GLY A 174 -10.83 -7.28 17.63
C GLY A 174 -10.84 -8.15 16.38
N GLU A 175 -11.94 -8.84 16.08
CA GLU A 175 -12.04 -9.67 14.88
C GLU A 175 -11.96 -8.81 13.62
N ALA A 176 -10.95 -9.07 12.79
CA ALA A 176 -10.78 -8.45 11.49
C ALA A 176 -11.34 -9.32 10.35
N PHE A 177 -12.02 -8.70 9.39
CA PHE A 177 -12.66 -9.39 8.27
C PHE A 177 -12.74 -8.53 7.01
N PRO A 178 -12.71 -9.13 5.81
CA PRO A 178 -13.09 -8.42 4.59
C PRO A 178 -14.60 -8.18 4.59
N ILE A 179 -15.03 -7.01 4.11
CA ILE A 179 -16.44 -6.66 3.96
C ILE A 179 -16.79 -6.72 2.47
N THR A 180 -17.83 -7.50 2.15
CA THR A 180 -18.39 -7.56 0.80
C THR A 180 -19.63 -6.67 0.67
N PHE A 181 -20.04 -6.35 -0.55
CA PHE A 181 -21.21 -5.53 -0.84
C PHE A 181 -22.30 -6.35 -1.50
N ASN A 182 -23.44 -6.48 -0.83
CA ASN A 182 -24.59 -7.25 -1.27
C ASN A 182 -25.64 -6.34 -1.92
N TYR A 183 -25.82 -6.51 -3.22
CA TYR A 183 -26.81 -5.82 -4.07
C TYR A 183 -28.05 -6.70 -4.31
N GLY A 184 -28.40 -7.56 -3.35
CA GLY A 184 -29.45 -8.57 -3.47
C GLY A 184 -29.02 -9.79 -4.26
N LYS A 185 -29.05 -9.72 -5.60
CA LYS A 185 -28.70 -10.86 -6.48
C LYS A 185 -27.20 -11.00 -6.74
N ASN A 186 -26.41 -9.97 -6.42
CA ASN A 186 -25.00 -9.91 -6.72
C ASN A 186 -24.23 -9.49 -5.46
N VAL A 187 -23.12 -10.17 -5.19
CA VAL A 187 -22.16 -9.78 -4.15
C VAL A 187 -20.89 -9.30 -4.83
N ARG A 188 -20.34 -8.17 -4.37
CA ARG A 188 -19.11 -7.56 -4.89
C ARG A 188 -18.06 -7.47 -3.80
N GLU A 189 -16.80 -7.67 -4.15
CA GLU A 189 -15.69 -7.56 -3.18
C GLU A 189 -15.18 -6.13 -2.99
N ALA A 190 -15.49 -5.26 -3.94
CA ALA A 190 -15.06 -3.87 -3.95
C ALA A 190 -16.26 -2.95 -4.21
N ILE A 191 -16.11 -1.70 -3.79
CA ILE A 191 -17.05 -0.62 -4.05
C ILE A 191 -16.36 0.45 -4.87
N ASN A 192 -17.06 0.99 -5.86
CA ASN A 192 -16.63 2.17 -6.60
C ASN A 192 -17.27 3.41 -5.96
N TYR A 193 -16.50 4.48 -5.74
CA TYR A 193 -17.03 5.77 -5.33
C TYR A 193 -16.42 6.93 -6.13
N ALA A 194 -17.19 7.99 -6.34
CA ALA A 194 -16.72 9.19 -7.00
C ALA A 194 -15.69 9.91 -6.12
N VAL A 195 -14.51 10.24 -6.68
CA VAL A 195 -13.34 10.74 -5.93
C VAL A 195 -13.64 12.00 -5.11
N ASP A 196 -14.58 12.83 -5.55
CA ASP A 196 -15.05 14.05 -4.89
C ASP A 196 -16.21 13.83 -3.89
N HIS A 197 -16.67 12.58 -3.73
CA HIS A 197 -17.73 12.17 -2.82
C HIS A 197 -17.27 10.96 -2.01
N PHE A 198 -16.32 11.20 -1.12
CA PHE A 198 -15.76 10.17 -0.24
C PHE A 198 -16.89 9.47 0.55
N PRO A 199 -16.87 8.12 0.69
CA PRO A 199 -17.90 7.39 1.42
C PRO A 199 -17.97 7.78 2.90
N GLN A 200 -19.17 7.82 3.48
CA GLN A 200 -19.36 8.28 4.86
C GLN A 200 -20.34 7.39 5.62
N ASN A 201 -20.18 7.32 6.94
CA ASN A 201 -21.22 6.79 7.82
C ASN A 201 -22.24 7.90 8.16
N GLU A 202 -23.47 7.76 7.65
CA GLU A 202 -24.63 8.59 8.00
C GLU A 202 -25.61 7.76 8.86
N SER A 203 -25.56 7.93 10.18
CA SER A 203 -26.45 7.24 11.13
C SER A 203 -26.38 5.70 11.07
N GLU A 204 -25.18 5.15 11.18
CA GLU A 204 -24.88 3.71 11.09
C GLU A 204 -25.19 3.08 9.71
N LYS A 205 -25.15 3.91 8.66
CA LYS A 205 -25.30 3.49 7.28
C LYS A 205 -24.15 4.02 6.44
N LEU A 206 -23.53 3.15 5.65
CA LEU A 206 -22.54 3.58 4.67
C LEU A 206 -23.26 4.23 3.50
N VAL A 207 -23.00 5.52 3.27
CA VAL A 207 -23.45 6.25 2.10
C VAL A 207 -22.30 6.31 1.11
N VAL A 208 -22.57 5.82 -0.10
CA VAL A 208 -21.62 5.79 -1.21
C VAL A 208 -22.23 6.49 -2.41
N MET A 209 -21.47 7.39 -3.02
CA MET A 209 -21.85 8.07 -4.25
C MET A 209 -20.93 7.61 -5.37
N THR A 210 -21.46 7.14 -6.49
CA THR A 210 -20.69 6.55 -7.61
C THR A 210 -21.06 7.18 -8.95
N ARG A 211 -20.08 7.22 -9.88
CA ARG A 211 -20.24 7.58 -11.28
C ARG A 211 -19.97 6.36 -12.15
N ASN A 212 -20.97 5.88 -12.89
CA ASN A 212 -20.83 4.66 -13.70
C ASN A 212 -20.84 4.91 -15.22
N ASN A 213 -20.93 6.16 -15.67
CA ASN A 213 -21.12 6.49 -17.07
C ASN A 213 -19.88 7.18 -17.65
N GLU A 214 -19.67 7.05 -18.96
CA GLU A 214 -18.68 7.86 -19.67
C GLU A 214 -19.30 9.21 -20.01
N GLY A 215 -18.87 10.25 -19.31
CA GLY A 215 -19.35 11.61 -19.45
C GLY A 215 -18.71 12.43 -18.34
N GLU A 216 -18.24 13.63 -18.66
CA GLU A 216 -17.55 14.55 -17.76
C GLU A 216 -18.21 14.64 -16.38
N ASN A 217 -17.43 14.96 -15.32
CA ASN A 217 -17.80 15.08 -13.90
C ASN A 217 -19.11 15.86 -13.61
N GLN A 218 -20.26 15.34 -14.03
CA GLN A 218 -21.56 15.96 -13.92
C GLN A 218 -22.25 15.39 -12.68
N GLU A 219 -22.63 16.29 -11.79
CA GLU A 219 -23.29 15.97 -10.53
C GLU A 219 -24.59 15.17 -10.73
N SER A 220 -25.32 15.44 -11.81
CA SER A 220 -26.58 14.76 -12.15
C SER A 220 -26.43 13.27 -12.47
N GLU A 221 -25.22 12.78 -12.68
CA GLU A 221 -24.94 11.37 -12.99
C GLU A 221 -24.51 10.56 -11.77
N ILE A 222 -24.36 11.22 -10.61
CA ILE A 222 -24.03 10.56 -9.36
C ILE A 222 -25.23 9.78 -8.85
N LYS A 223 -25.00 8.51 -8.53
CA LYS A 223 -25.97 7.65 -7.86
C LYS A 223 -25.56 7.48 -6.41
N LYS A 224 -26.48 7.80 -5.48
CA LYS A 224 -26.33 7.50 -4.06
C LYS A 224 -26.82 6.07 -3.79
N PHE A 225 -25.99 5.31 -3.09
CA PHE A 225 -26.30 4.01 -2.54
C PHE A 225 -26.12 4.08 -1.04
N THR A 226 -27.05 3.49 -0.30
CA THR A 226 -27.01 3.42 1.16
C THR A 226 -26.90 1.96 1.55
N PHE A 227 -25.98 1.62 2.43
CA PHE A 227 -25.78 0.24 2.89
C PHE A 227 -25.86 0.15 4.41
N THR A 228 -26.50 -0.91 4.90
CA THR A 228 -26.45 -1.30 6.31
C THR A 228 -25.33 -2.31 6.52
N LEU A 229 -24.52 -2.11 7.58
CA LEU A 229 -23.51 -3.09 7.97
C LEU A 229 -24.16 -4.29 8.66
N ASP A 230 -24.01 -5.46 8.07
CA ASP A 230 -24.37 -6.76 8.64
C ASP A 230 -23.08 -7.46 9.09
N LEU A 231 -22.81 -7.40 10.40
CA LEU A 231 -21.62 -7.97 11.01
C LEU A 231 -21.64 -9.50 11.02
N ASP A 232 -22.81 -10.11 11.16
CA ASP A 232 -22.94 -11.57 11.24
C ASP A 232 -22.52 -12.20 9.90
N ASN A 233 -22.85 -11.54 8.80
CA ASN A 233 -22.49 -11.98 7.45
C ASN A 233 -21.30 -11.22 6.84
N LYS A 234 -20.67 -10.30 7.58
CA LYS A 234 -19.48 -9.53 7.15
C LYS A 234 -19.69 -8.83 5.81
N GLN A 235 -20.82 -8.13 5.69
CA GLN A 235 -21.24 -7.50 4.44
C GLN A 235 -21.96 -6.17 4.66
N PHE A 236 -21.83 -5.27 3.70
CA PHE A 236 -22.71 -4.12 3.53
C PHE A 236 -23.88 -4.53 2.64
N ILE A 237 -25.11 -4.40 3.14
CA ILE A 237 -26.34 -4.75 2.42
C ILE A 237 -26.97 -3.49 1.86
N LEU A 238 -27.18 -3.45 0.54
CA LEU A 238 -27.84 -2.34 -0.13
C LEU A 238 -29.27 -2.17 0.40
N GLU A 239 -29.58 -0.98 0.88
CA GLU A 239 -30.95 -0.59 1.14
C GLU A 239 -31.71 -0.46 -0.18
N THR A 240 -32.85 -1.13 -0.26
CA THR A 240 -33.79 -0.90 -1.35
C THR A 240 -34.73 0.19 -0.90
N ASP A 241 -34.88 1.25 -1.71
CA ASP A 241 -35.93 2.24 -1.49
C ASP A 241 -37.28 1.50 -1.50
N THR A 242 -37.95 1.46 -0.34
CA THR A 242 -39.32 0.96 -0.19
C THR A 242 -40.35 1.99 -0.61
#